data_AF-A0AA38CWK9-F1
#
_entry.id   AF-A0AA38CWK9-F1
#
_cell.length_a   1.000
_cell.length_b   1.000
_cell.length_c   1.000
_cell.angle_alpha   90.00
_cell.angle_beta   90.00
_cell.angle_gamma   90.00
#
_symmetry.space_group_name_H-M   'P 1'
#
loop_
_entity.id
_entity.type
_entity.pdbx_description
1 polymer ?
#
loop_
_entity_poly.entity_id
_entity_poly.type
_entity_poly.pdbx_seq_one_letter_code
_entity_poly.pdbx_strand_id
1 'polypeptide(L)'
;MKVFWDLDASLSQKRHFPAISWTESYSLYDDQLKDYMDSVLGSSWSKMVDQAMSLLQEESRLDEIVQLVGVDSLSQKDRLTMNTARSLRQDYLQQDAFDDVDTFTSRTKQFRLLRNILAFHKQTQEAIQLGAYYNEIMEGTTQLRERIARSKFIPEEELEKLNTVYNDIETTVQEIVEKGGME
;
A
#
# COMPACT_ATOMS: atom_id res chain seq x y z
N MET A 1 -29.10 6.81 -1.55
CA MET A 1 -28.14 6.38 -0.50
C MET A 1 -26.85 7.17 -0.71
N LYS A 2 -26.21 7.71 0.34
CA LYS A 2 -25.01 8.58 0.19
C LYS A 2 -23.67 7.84 0.30
N VAL A 3 -23.70 6.58 0.73
CA VAL A 3 -22.54 5.68 0.81
C VAL A 3 -23.02 4.32 0.35
N PHE A 4 -22.19 3.58 -0.37
CA PHE A 4 -22.47 2.21 -0.78
C PHE A 4 -21.20 1.38 -0.59
N TRP A 5 -21.33 0.28 0.16
CA TRP A 5 -20.28 -0.72 0.32
C TRP A 5 -20.73 -1.98 -0.38
N ASP A 6 -20.17 -2.22 -1.55
CA ASP A 6 -20.47 -3.41 -2.34
C ASP A 6 -19.73 -4.62 -1.76
N LEU A 7 -20.47 -5.66 -1.40
CA LEU A 7 -19.88 -6.90 -0.87
C LEU A 7 -19.65 -7.87 -2.02
N ASP A 8 -18.38 -8.13 -2.34
CA ASP A 8 -17.98 -8.97 -3.46
C ASP A 8 -17.70 -10.41 -3.00
N ALA A 9 -18.49 -11.34 -3.55
CA ALA A 9 -18.31 -12.77 -3.32
C ALA A 9 -16.93 -13.28 -3.78
N SER A 10 -16.34 -12.69 -4.82
CA SER A 10 -15.03 -13.05 -5.34
C SER A 10 -13.91 -12.74 -4.32
N LEU A 11 -14.01 -11.61 -3.61
CA LEU A 11 -13.11 -11.25 -2.52
C LEU A 11 -13.24 -12.22 -1.35
N SER A 12 -14.48 -12.54 -0.97
CA SER A 12 -14.75 -13.51 0.10
C SER A 12 -14.20 -14.90 -0.21
N GLN A 13 -14.35 -15.39 -1.45
CA GLN A 13 -13.78 -16.67 -1.90
C GLN A 13 -12.25 -16.68 -1.83
N LYS A 14 -11.60 -15.53 -2.08
CA LYS A 14 -10.16 -15.33 -1.93
C LYS A 14 -9.73 -15.07 -0.48
N ARG A 15 -10.65 -15.16 0.48
CA ARG A 15 -10.43 -14.83 1.92
C ARG A 15 -9.93 -13.41 2.13
N HIS A 16 -10.31 -12.48 1.24
CA HIS A 16 -10.09 -11.05 1.45
C HIS A 16 -11.26 -10.50 2.27
N PHE A 17 -10.96 -10.07 3.50
CA PHE A 17 -11.91 -9.52 4.44
C PHE A 17 -11.44 -8.18 5.00
N PRO A 18 -12.33 -7.19 5.19
CA PRO A 18 -13.74 -7.18 4.75
C PRO A 18 -13.87 -7.31 3.22
N ALA A 19 -14.85 -8.08 2.75
CA ALA A 19 -15.03 -8.39 1.33
C ALA A 19 -15.70 -7.23 0.56
N ILE A 20 -15.22 -6.00 0.77
CA ILE A 20 -15.75 -4.78 0.18
C ILE A 20 -15.01 -4.52 -1.13
N SER A 21 -15.74 -4.42 -2.24
CA SER A 21 -15.16 -4.03 -3.53
C SER A 21 -14.71 -2.58 -3.47
N TRP A 22 -13.40 -2.35 -3.58
CA TRP A 22 -12.83 -0.99 -3.65
C TRP A 22 -13.07 -0.31 -5.00
N THR A 23 -13.52 -1.03 -6.03
CA THR A 23 -13.83 -0.45 -7.35
C THR A 23 -15.30 -0.05 -7.47
N GLU A 24 -16.21 -0.86 -6.92
CA GLU A 24 -17.67 -0.64 -7.05
C GLU A 24 -18.26 0.17 -5.88
N SER A 25 -17.57 0.23 -4.74
CA SER A 25 -18.01 1.02 -3.58
C SER A 25 -17.81 2.52 -3.78
N TYR A 26 -18.66 3.33 -3.15
CA TYR A 26 -18.54 4.79 -3.19
C TYR A 26 -19.01 5.48 -1.91
N SER A 27 -18.53 6.70 -1.71
CA SER A 27 -18.99 7.62 -0.66
C SER A 27 -19.16 9.02 -1.22
N LEU A 28 -20.36 9.58 -1.14
CA LEU A 28 -20.61 10.99 -1.51
C LEU A 28 -20.12 11.97 -0.44
N TYR A 29 -19.52 11.48 0.64
CA TYR A 29 -18.89 12.28 1.68
C TYR A 29 -17.38 12.40 1.50
N ASP A 30 -16.81 11.79 0.46
CA ASP A 30 -15.35 11.66 0.29
C ASP A 30 -14.65 13.03 0.33
N ASP A 31 -15.11 14.01 -0.45
CA ASP A 31 -14.53 15.36 -0.47
C ASP A 31 -14.55 16.03 0.91
N GLN A 32 -15.69 15.97 1.60
CA GLN A 32 -15.85 16.57 2.94
C GLN A 32 -14.97 15.87 3.99
N LEU A 33 -14.85 14.54 3.88
CA LEU A 33 -14.01 13.74 4.77
C LEU A 33 -12.53 13.99 4.52
N LYS A 34 -12.11 14.12 3.25
CA LYS A 34 -10.74 14.48 2.88
C LYS A 34 -10.32 15.80 3.48
N ASP A 35 -11.14 16.85 3.31
CA ASP A 35 -10.87 18.18 3.89
C ASP A 35 -10.77 18.12 5.42
N TYR A 36 -11.69 17.41 6.07
CA TYR A 36 -11.67 17.25 7.52
C TYR A 36 -10.44 16.48 8.00
N MET A 37 -10.10 15.38 7.33
CA MET A 37 -8.97 14.53 7.69
C MET A 37 -7.64 15.25 7.48
N ASP A 38 -7.51 16.03 6.41
CA ASP A 38 -6.35 16.88 6.16
C ASP A 38 -6.15 17.92 7.28
N SER A 39 -7.25 18.46 7.82
CA SER A 39 -7.17 19.40 8.94
C SER A 39 -6.72 18.76 10.27
N VAL A 40 -7.00 17.45 10.47
CA VAL A 40 -6.74 16.74 11.73
C VAL A 40 -5.39 16.00 11.70
N LEU A 41 -5.03 15.39 10.58
CA LEU A 41 -3.84 14.53 10.43
C LEU A 41 -2.70 15.22 9.67
N GLY A 42 -2.98 16.37 9.05
CA GLY A 42 -2.07 17.10 8.16
C GLY A 42 -2.48 17.01 6.70
N SER A 43 -2.07 18.02 5.91
CA SER A 43 -2.52 18.31 4.54
C SER A 43 -2.06 17.33 3.44
N SER A 44 -1.85 16.06 3.78
CA SER A 44 -1.39 15.02 2.87
C SER A 44 -2.23 13.76 2.88
N TRP A 45 -3.21 13.63 3.78
CA TRP A 45 -4.04 12.43 3.87
C TRP A 45 -4.86 12.20 2.59
N SER A 46 -5.56 13.24 2.13
CA SER A 46 -6.34 13.19 0.88
C SER A 46 -5.52 12.70 -0.30
N LYS A 47 -4.31 13.26 -0.47
CA LYS A 47 -3.36 12.88 -1.53
C LYS A 47 -2.93 11.41 -1.44
N MET A 48 -2.72 10.90 -0.23
CA MET A 48 -2.38 9.49 -0.03
C MET A 48 -3.53 8.57 -0.39
N VAL A 49 -4.77 8.94 -0.01
CA VAL A 49 -5.97 8.19 -0.39
C VAL A 49 -6.13 8.17 -1.91
N ASP A 50 -6.00 9.33 -2.57
CA ASP A 50 -6.09 9.43 -4.04
C ASP A 50 -5.02 8.61 -4.74
N GLN A 51 -3.77 8.67 -4.25
CA GLN A 51 -2.68 7.87 -4.80
C GLN A 51 -2.93 6.37 -4.62
N ALA A 52 -3.39 5.94 -3.45
CA ALA A 52 -3.70 4.53 -3.19
C ALA A 52 -4.83 4.02 -4.09
N MET A 53 -5.90 4.80 -4.25
CA MET A 53 -7.00 4.48 -5.16
C MET A 53 -6.53 4.41 -6.62
N SER A 54 -5.68 5.35 -7.04
CA SER A 54 -5.10 5.32 -8.39
C SER A 54 -4.24 4.07 -8.62
N LEU A 55 -3.46 3.62 -7.63
CA LEU A 55 -2.64 2.41 -7.73
C LEU A 55 -3.50 1.14 -7.84
N LEU A 56 -4.59 1.05 -7.08
CA LEU A 56 -5.55 -0.07 -7.15
C LEU A 56 -6.30 -0.12 -8.49
N GLN A 57 -6.66 1.05 -9.04
CA GLN A 57 -7.27 1.14 -10.37
C GLN A 57 -6.29 0.74 -11.47
N GLU A 58 -5.04 1.18 -11.37
CA GLU A 58 -4.01 0.82 -12.33
C GLU A 58 -3.67 -0.68 -12.27
N GLU A 59 -3.61 -1.28 -11.07
CA GLU A 59 -3.49 -2.73 -10.92
C GLU A 59 -4.59 -3.47 -11.68
N SER A 60 -5.84 -3.01 -11.60
CA SER A 60 -6.96 -3.67 -12.30
C SER A 60 -6.76 -3.68 -13.82
N ARG A 61 -6.22 -2.59 -14.39
CA ARG A 61 -5.87 -2.51 -15.82
C ARG A 61 -4.68 -3.41 -16.16
N LEU A 62 -3.66 -3.44 -15.30
CA LEU A 62 -2.48 -4.26 -15.50
C LEU A 62 -2.79 -5.75 -15.40
N ASP A 63 -3.73 -6.16 -14.53
CA ASP A 63 -4.17 -7.55 -14.40
C ASP A 63 -4.79 -8.08 -15.70
N GLU A 64 -5.56 -7.27 -16.43
CA GLU A 64 -6.08 -7.64 -17.75
C GLU A 64 -4.93 -7.89 -18.75
N ILE A 65 -3.91 -7.03 -18.73
CA ILE A 65 -2.72 -7.19 -19.58
C ILE A 65 -1.96 -8.47 -19.20
N VAL A 66 -1.74 -8.71 -17.90
CA VAL A 66 -1.04 -9.90 -17.40
C VAL A 66 -1.75 -11.19 -17.81
N GLN A 67 -3.08 -11.22 -17.81
CA GLN A 67 -3.85 -12.38 -18.27
C GLN A 67 -3.66 -12.68 -19.77
N LEU A 68 -3.38 -11.66 -20.58
CA LEU A 68 -3.21 -11.80 -22.03
C LEU A 68 -1.78 -12.15 -22.43
N VAL A 69 -0.78 -11.52 -21.81
CA VAL A 69 0.63 -11.59 -22.26
C VAL A 69 1.61 -12.08 -21.19
N GLY A 70 1.14 -12.33 -19.97
CA GLY A 70 1.95 -12.76 -18.83
C GLY A 70 2.61 -11.60 -18.08
N VAL A 71 3.04 -11.84 -16.84
CA VAL A 71 3.68 -10.82 -16.00
C VAL A 71 5.04 -10.38 -16.55
N ASP A 72 5.68 -11.22 -17.36
CA ASP A 72 7.03 -10.95 -17.83
C ASP A 72 7.12 -9.80 -18.82
N SER A 73 6.01 -9.46 -19.49
CA SER A 73 5.92 -8.34 -20.42
C SER A 73 5.82 -6.98 -19.73
N LEU A 74 5.57 -6.93 -18.42
CA LEU A 74 5.40 -5.69 -17.69
C LEU A 74 6.73 -4.95 -17.50
N SER A 75 6.68 -3.62 -17.65
CA SER A 75 7.80 -2.75 -17.32
C SER A 75 8.12 -2.81 -15.82
N GLN A 76 9.33 -2.41 -15.41
CA GLN A 76 9.71 -2.36 -13.99
C GLN A 76 8.75 -1.49 -13.16
N LYS A 77 8.26 -0.39 -13.75
CA LYS A 77 7.28 0.51 -13.14
C LYS A 77 5.92 -0.17 -12.95
N ASP A 78 5.47 -0.94 -13.93
CA ASP A 78 4.18 -1.65 -13.85
C ASP A 78 4.27 -2.78 -12.83
N ARG A 79 5.40 -3.50 -12.79
CA ARG A 79 5.68 -4.50 -11.74
C ARG A 79 5.67 -3.88 -10.35
N LEU A 80 6.26 -2.69 -10.18
CA LEU A 80 6.19 -1.93 -8.92
C LEU A 80 4.74 -1.55 -8.56
N THR A 81 3.95 -1.12 -9.55
CA THR A 81 2.54 -0.77 -9.35
C THR A 81 1.75 -1.97 -8.85
N MET A 82 1.89 -3.13 -9.49
CA MET A 82 1.30 -4.41 -9.08
C MET A 82 1.74 -4.80 -7.65
N ASN A 83 3.03 -4.67 -7.33
CA ASN A 83 3.55 -4.97 -5.99
C ASN A 83 2.94 -4.07 -4.92
N THR A 84 2.84 -2.77 -5.21
CA THR A 84 2.30 -1.77 -4.29
C THR A 84 0.81 -1.98 -4.08
N ALA A 85 0.06 -2.22 -5.15
CA ALA A 85 -1.37 -2.51 -5.06
C ALA A 85 -1.64 -3.80 -4.28
N ARG A 86 -0.81 -4.83 -4.46
CA ARG A 86 -0.85 -6.03 -3.62
C ARG A 86 -0.64 -5.69 -2.14
N SER A 87 0.34 -4.85 -1.80
CA SER A 87 0.57 -4.41 -0.42
C SER A 87 -0.63 -3.63 0.11
N LEU A 88 -1.21 -2.70 -0.65
CA LEU A 88 -2.46 -2.01 -0.27
C LEU A 88 -3.59 -3.01 0.01
N ARG A 89 -3.77 -4.03 -0.84
CA ARG A 89 -4.82 -5.05 -0.64
C ARG A 89 -4.59 -5.91 0.59
N GLN A 90 -3.35 -6.37 0.83
CA GLN A 90 -3.04 -7.36 1.86
C GLN A 90 -2.67 -6.77 3.22
N ASP A 91 -2.03 -5.60 3.21
CA ASP A 91 -1.42 -4.99 4.39
C ASP A 91 -2.24 -3.81 4.93
N TYR A 92 -3.19 -3.28 4.13
CA TYR A 92 -4.04 -2.16 4.50
C TYR A 92 -5.55 -2.44 4.42
N LEU A 93 -6.05 -2.89 3.27
CA LEU A 93 -7.48 -3.16 3.07
C LEU A 93 -7.94 -4.43 3.77
N GLN A 94 -7.10 -5.47 3.81
CA GLN A 94 -7.38 -6.67 4.58
C GLN A 94 -7.19 -6.43 6.07
N GLN A 95 -8.25 -6.69 6.83
CA GLN A 95 -8.30 -6.51 8.27
C GLN A 95 -8.96 -7.72 8.93
N ASP A 96 -8.30 -8.29 9.94
CA ASP A 96 -8.82 -9.43 10.70
C ASP A 96 -9.70 -8.97 11.87
N ALA A 97 -11.01 -9.12 11.73
CA ALA A 97 -11.97 -8.78 12.77
C ALA A 97 -11.87 -9.65 14.03
N PHE A 98 -11.18 -10.79 13.96
CA PHE A 98 -11.01 -11.75 15.07
C PHE A 98 -9.66 -11.62 15.78
N ASP A 99 -8.73 -10.81 15.27
CA ASP A 99 -7.44 -10.55 15.91
C ASP A 99 -7.56 -9.43 16.96
N ASP A 100 -6.91 -9.60 18.12
CA ASP A 100 -7.02 -8.65 19.24
C ASP A 100 -6.52 -7.24 18.90
N VAL A 101 -5.58 -7.12 17.95
CA VAL A 101 -4.99 -5.83 17.54
C VAL A 101 -5.56 -5.35 16.23
N ASP A 102 -5.70 -6.22 15.23
CA ASP A 102 -6.15 -5.85 13.88
C ASP A 102 -7.67 -5.65 13.82
N THR A 103 -8.46 -6.06 14.82
CA THR A 103 -9.91 -5.81 14.87
C THR A 103 -10.26 -4.31 14.86
N PHE A 104 -9.34 -3.44 15.30
CA PHE A 104 -9.51 -1.99 15.31
C PHE A 104 -8.21 -1.26 14.94
N THR A 105 -8.30 -0.24 14.09
CA THR A 105 -7.16 0.61 13.73
C THR A 105 -7.52 2.09 13.90
N SER A 106 -6.82 2.78 14.80
CA SER A 106 -7.01 4.21 15.02
C SER A 106 -6.68 5.04 13.78
N ARG A 107 -7.22 6.26 13.72
CA ARG A 107 -6.96 7.19 12.61
C ARG A 107 -5.47 7.48 12.40
N THR A 108 -4.73 7.66 13.49
CA THR A 108 -3.28 7.89 13.47
C THR A 108 -2.54 6.67 12.94
N LYS A 109 -2.95 5.45 13.35
CA LYS A 109 -2.37 4.21 12.86
C LYS A 109 -2.68 4.01 11.36
N GLN A 110 -3.92 4.25 10.92
CA GLN A 110 -4.31 4.23 9.50
C GLN A 110 -3.44 5.16 8.64
N PHE A 111 -3.18 6.39 9.11
CA PHE A 111 -2.28 7.32 8.44
C PHE A 111 -0.86 6.77 8.30
N ARG A 112 -0.29 6.28 9.41
CA ARG A 112 1.10 5.80 9.43
C ARG A 112 1.28 4.52 8.58
N LEU A 113 0.32 3.61 8.59
CA LEU A 113 0.33 2.40 7.75
C LEU A 113 0.34 2.77 6.26
N LEU A 114 -0.61 3.62 5.84
CA LEU A 114 -0.71 4.05 4.44
C LEU A 114 0.54 4.81 3.99
N ARG A 115 1.02 5.74 4.84
CA ARG A 115 2.26 6.48 4.59
C ARG A 115 3.43 5.55 4.30
N ASN A 116 3.60 4.48 5.08
CA ASN A 116 4.74 3.59 4.94
C ASN A 116 4.67 2.79 3.62
N ILE A 117 3.49 2.30 3.24
CA ILE A 117 3.30 1.62 1.95
C ILE A 117 3.64 2.56 0.78
N LEU A 118 3.11 3.79 0.81
CA LEU A 118 3.33 4.76 -0.27
C LEU A 118 4.76 5.33 -0.28
N ALA A 119 5.41 5.43 0.89
CA ALA A 119 6.81 5.80 0.97
C ALA A 119 7.71 4.75 0.31
N PHE A 120 7.44 3.47 0.55
CA PHE A 120 8.16 2.38 -0.10
C PHE A 120 7.99 2.41 -1.62
N HIS A 121 6.77 2.64 -2.10
CA HIS A 121 6.48 2.82 -3.52
C HIS A 121 7.31 3.96 -4.12
N LYS A 122 7.26 5.14 -3.49
CA LYS A 122 7.97 6.34 -3.96
C LYS A 122 9.47 6.11 -4.03
N GLN A 123 10.08 5.60 -2.95
CA GLN A 123 11.53 5.37 -2.90
C GLN A 123 11.98 4.33 -3.92
N THR A 124 11.20 3.26 -4.10
CA THR A 124 11.49 2.25 -5.13
C THR A 124 11.36 2.82 -6.54
N GLN A 125 10.34 3.66 -6.78
CA GLN A 125 10.16 4.31 -8.08
C GLN A 125 11.33 5.25 -8.40
N GLU A 126 11.78 6.04 -7.42
CA GLU A 126 12.95 6.91 -7.56
C GLU A 126 14.23 6.11 -7.83
N ALA A 127 14.45 5.01 -7.10
CA ALA A 127 15.56 4.09 -7.33
C ALA A 127 15.57 3.51 -8.76
N ILE A 128 14.41 3.06 -9.27
CA ILE A 128 14.29 2.56 -10.64
C ILE A 128 14.59 3.66 -11.66
N GLN A 129 14.17 4.90 -11.40
CA GLN A 129 14.49 6.04 -12.27
C GLN A 129 15.99 6.37 -12.31
N LEU A 130 16.70 6.08 -11.23
CA LEU A 130 18.16 6.21 -11.13
C LEU A 130 18.92 5.01 -11.74
N GLY A 131 18.20 4.00 -12.26
CA GLY A 131 18.76 2.88 -12.99
C GLY A 131 18.86 1.56 -12.21
N ALA A 132 18.39 1.51 -10.96
CA ALA A 132 18.36 0.26 -10.20
C ALA A 132 17.33 -0.72 -10.78
N TYR A 133 17.62 -2.02 -10.67
CA TYR A 133 16.71 -3.06 -11.15
C TYR A 133 15.65 -3.41 -10.11
N TYR A 134 14.40 -3.49 -10.52
CA TYR A 134 13.25 -3.83 -9.68
C TYR A 134 13.47 -5.13 -8.89
N ASN A 135 14.03 -6.17 -9.52
CA ASN A 135 14.25 -7.46 -8.86
C ASN A 135 15.27 -7.33 -7.71
N GLU A 136 16.36 -6.60 -7.90
CA GLU A 136 17.38 -6.36 -6.87
C GLU A 136 16.78 -5.62 -5.67
N ILE A 137 15.95 -4.59 -5.93
CA ILE A 137 15.25 -3.88 -4.86
C ILE A 137 14.28 -4.82 -4.14
N MET A 138 13.50 -5.63 -4.85
CA MET A 138 12.55 -6.55 -4.22
C MET A 138 13.24 -7.60 -3.36
N GLU A 139 14.36 -8.15 -3.82
CA GLU A 139 15.17 -9.13 -3.08
C GLU A 139 15.79 -8.49 -1.84
N GLY A 140 16.46 -7.35 -1.99
CA GLY A 140 17.13 -6.63 -0.90
C GLY A 140 16.17 -6.05 0.14
N THR A 141 14.91 -5.79 -0.21
CA THR A 141 13.90 -5.20 0.70
C THR A 141 12.98 -6.24 1.36
N THR A 142 13.26 -7.53 1.24
CA THR A 142 12.37 -8.60 1.75
C THR A 142 11.99 -8.40 3.22
N GLN A 143 12.96 -8.12 4.09
CA GLN A 143 12.74 -7.93 5.53
C GLN A 143 11.96 -6.64 5.83
N LEU A 144 12.25 -5.57 5.08
CA LEU A 144 11.52 -4.31 5.21
C LEU A 144 10.04 -4.47 4.81
N ARG A 145 9.78 -5.14 3.69
CA ARG A 145 8.41 -5.42 3.21
C ARG A 145 7.64 -6.33 4.17
N GLU A 146 8.30 -7.32 4.78
CA GLU A 146 7.68 -8.15 5.83
C GLU A 146 7.28 -7.31 7.06
N ARG A 147 8.11 -6.34 7.46
CA ARG A 147 7.78 -5.40 8.55
C ARG A 147 6.60 -4.49 8.18
N ILE A 148 6.54 -4.00 6.94
CA ILE A 148 5.39 -3.23 6.43
C ILE A 148 4.11 -4.09 6.52
N ALA A 149 4.15 -5.33 6.01
CA ALA A 149 3.00 -6.23 6.01
C ALA A 149 2.47 -6.57 7.41
N ARG A 150 3.38 -6.75 8.38
CA ARG A 150 3.01 -7.03 9.78
C ARG A 150 2.65 -5.78 10.59
N SER A 151 2.82 -4.59 10.04
CA SER A 151 2.62 -3.34 10.78
C SER A 151 1.20 -3.14 11.30
N LYS A 152 0.20 -3.76 10.67
CA LYS A 152 -1.19 -3.74 11.14
C LYS A 152 -1.40 -4.42 12.50
N PHE A 153 -0.53 -5.37 12.88
CA PHE A 153 -0.55 -6.03 14.19
C PHE A 153 0.24 -5.27 15.28
N ILE A 154 0.74 -4.06 14.99
CA ILE A 154 1.40 -3.24 16.02
C ILE A 154 0.33 -2.64 16.95
N PRO A 155 0.45 -2.82 18.28
CA PRO A 155 -0.48 -2.24 19.25
C PRO A 155 -0.53 -0.71 19.19
N GLU A 156 -1.65 -0.12 19.59
CA GLU A 156 -1.87 1.34 19.59
C GLU A 156 -0.92 2.09 20.53
N GLU A 157 -0.36 1.43 21.54
CA GLU A 157 0.63 2.02 22.45
C GLU A 157 2.03 2.10 21.82
N GLU A 158 2.25 1.41 20.70
CA GLU A 158 3.58 1.24 20.09
C GLU A 158 3.67 1.85 18.68
N LEU A 159 2.83 2.84 18.34
CA LEU A 159 2.80 3.45 17.01
C LEU A 159 4.14 4.06 16.57
N GLU A 160 5.07 4.32 17.49
CA GLU A 160 6.42 4.78 17.15
C GLU A 160 7.20 3.74 16.33
N LYS A 161 6.90 2.45 16.45
CA LYS A 161 7.47 1.40 15.58
C LYS A 161 7.13 1.64 14.10
N LEU A 162 5.99 2.26 13.79
CA LEU A 162 5.62 2.64 12.42
C LEU A 162 6.48 3.81 11.91
N ASN A 163 6.94 4.70 12.78
CA ASN A 163 7.88 5.75 12.41
C ASN A 163 9.27 5.17 12.15
N THR A 164 9.69 4.17 12.93
CA THR A 164 10.93 3.44 12.66
C THR A 164 10.88 2.78 11.29
N VAL A 165 9.79 2.07 10.95
CA VAL A 165 9.62 1.49 9.61
C VAL A 165 9.72 2.56 8.53
N TYR A 166 9.07 3.72 8.71
CA TYR A 166 9.14 4.82 7.75
C TYR A 166 10.58 5.31 7.50
N ASN A 167 11.35 5.54 8.57
CA ASN A 167 12.72 6.02 8.47
C ASN A 167 13.66 4.99 7.85
N ASP A 168 13.40 3.70 8.09
CA ASP A 168 14.20 2.61 7.54
C ASP A 168 13.97 2.44 6.03
N ILE A 169 12.82 2.86 5.48
CA ILE A 169 12.50 2.68 4.06
C ILE A 169 13.53 3.38 3.18
N GLU A 170 13.76 4.67 3.41
CA GLU A 170 14.67 5.47 2.60
C GLU A 170 16.10 4.92 2.69
N THR A 171 16.59 4.70 3.91
CA THR A 171 17.92 4.16 4.17
C THR A 171 18.12 2.80 3.49
N THR A 172 17.17 1.87 3.64
CA THR A 172 17.29 0.52 3.08
C THR A 172 17.29 0.54 1.55
N VAL A 173 16.42 1.34 0.93
CA VAL A 173 16.36 1.43 -0.54
C VAL A 173 17.64 2.07 -1.08
N GLN A 174 18.14 3.15 -0.45
CA GLN A 174 19.39 3.79 -0.84
C GLN A 174 20.58 2.83 -0.74
N GLU A 175 20.72 2.09 0.36
CA GLU A 175 21.80 1.11 0.52
C GLU A 175 21.80 0.02 -0.57
N ILE A 176 20.62 -0.40 -1.05
CA ILE A 176 20.51 -1.38 -2.12
C ILE A 176 20.95 -0.77 -3.45
N VAL A 177 20.54 0.46 -3.75
CA VAL A 177 20.95 1.18 -4.96
C VAL A 177 22.46 1.39 -4.99
N GLU A 178 23.06 1.78 -3.86
CA GLU A 178 24.51 1.96 -3.74
C GLU A 178 25.28 0.65 -3.95
N LYS A 179 24.78 -0.47 -3.42
CA LYS A 179 25.39 -1.79 -3.59
C LYS A 179 25.24 -2.33 -5.02
N GLY A 180 24.08 -2.15 -5.64
CA GLY A 180 23.82 -2.58 -7.02
C GLY A 180 24.61 -1.80 -8.09
N GLY A 181 25.08 -0.59 -7.77
CA GLY A 181 25.98 0.17 -8.65
C GLY A 181 27.46 -0.21 -8.56
N MET A 182 27.83 -1.17 -7.69
CA MET A 182 29.22 -1.61 -7.48
C MET A 182 29.55 -2.98 -8.11
N GLU A 183 28.59 -3.63 -8.76
CA GLU A 183 28.79 -4.85 -9.58
C GLU A 183 28.65 -4.55 -11.08
#